data_AF-A0A392QR32-F1
#
_entry.id   AF-A0A392QR32-F1
#
_cell.length_a   1.000
_cell.length_b   1.000
_cell.length_c   1.000
_cell.angle_alpha   90.00
_cell.angle_beta   90.00
_cell.angle_gamma   90.00
#
_symmetry.space_group_name_H-M   'P 1'
#
loop_
_entity.id
_entity.type
_entity.pdbx_description
1 polymer ?
#
loop_
_entity_poly.entity_id
_entity_poly.type
_entity_poly.pdbx_seq_one_letter_code
_entity_poly.pdbx_strand_id
1 'polypeptide(L)'
;MPPVPRGWKGHCQKGEAFNASSCNRKLIGARYYMSGYEAEEGSDKKVSFRSPRDSSGHGSHTASTAAGRYVADMNYKGLASGKARGGAPMARIAVYKTCWDSGCYDVDLLAAFDDAIR
;
A
#
# COMPACT_ATOMS: atom_id res chain seq x y z
N MET A 1 14.33 10.81 -6.94
CA MET A 1 14.52 9.73 -5.94
C MET A 1 15.76 8.93 -6.33
N PRO A 2 16.71 8.68 -5.41
CA PRO A 2 17.86 7.85 -5.70
C PRO A 2 17.44 6.40 -6.03
N PRO A 3 18.34 5.56 -6.58
CA PRO A 3 18.06 4.14 -6.81
C PRO A 3 17.54 3.44 -5.55
N VAL A 4 16.82 2.33 -5.72
CA VAL A 4 16.37 1.51 -4.58
C VAL A 4 17.61 0.95 -3.88
N PRO A 5 17.68 0.99 -2.53
CA PRO A 5 18.83 0.44 -1.80
C PRO A 5 19.07 -1.03 -2.16
N ARG A 6 20.34 -1.42 -2.37
CA ARG A 6 20.69 -2.80 -2.77
C ARG A 6 20.29 -3.86 -1.74
N GLY A 7 20.21 -3.48 -0.46
CA GLY A 7 19.78 -4.37 0.62
C GLY A 7 18.26 -4.60 0.69
N TRP A 8 17.46 -3.85 -0.08
CA TRP A 8 16.01 -4.08 -0.15
C TRP A 8 15.70 -5.37 -0.89
N LYS A 9 14.96 -6.28 -0.24
CA LYS A 9 14.61 -7.61 -0.78
C LYS A 9 13.13 -7.80 -1.10
N GLY A 10 12.30 -6.81 -0.80
CA GLY A 10 10.87 -6.85 -1.13
C GLY A 10 10.65 -6.82 -2.65
N HIS A 11 9.45 -7.23 -3.06
CA HIS A 11 9.06 -7.27 -4.47
C HIS A 11 7.72 -6.56 -4.70
N CYS A 12 7.37 -6.41 -5.98
CA CYS A 12 6.10 -5.83 -6.42
C CYS A 12 5.17 -6.96 -6.87
N GLN A 13 4.32 -7.44 -5.98
CA GLN A 13 3.37 -8.51 -6.26
C GLN A 13 2.36 -8.05 -7.31
N LYS A 14 2.18 -8.85 -8.37
CA LYS A 14 1.18 -8.58 -9.41
C LYS A 14 -0.22 -8.97 -8.92
N GLY A 15 -1.24 -8.34 -9.47
CA GLY A 15 -2.65 -8.68 -9.25
C GLY A 15 -3.57 -7.81 -10.10
N GLU A 16 -4.86 -7.84 -9.80
CA GLU A 16 -5.86 -7.02 -10.49
C GLU A 16 -5.49 -5.53 -10.51
N ALA A 17 -5.45 -4.95 -11.71
CA ALA A 17 -5.06 -3.56 -11.95
C ALA A 17 -3.73 -3.14 -11.29
N PHE A 18 -2.82 -4.07 -11.01
CA PHE A 18 -1.53 -3.79 -10.38
C PHE A 18 -0.45 -4.71 -10.93
N ASN A 19 0.58 -4.14 -11.53
CA ASN A 19 1.64 -4.91 -12.21
C ASN A 19 3.03 -4.52 -11.69
N ALA A 20 4.06 -5.20 -12.18
CA ALA A 20 5.44 -4.95 -11.73
C ALA A 20 5.89 -3.48 -11.94
N SER A 21 5.39 -2.81 -12.97
CA SER A 21 5.67 -1.38 -13.22
C SER A 21 4.91 -0.42 -12.31
N SER A 22 4.02 -0.90 -11.44
CA SER A 22 3.32 -0.07 -10.46
C SER A 22 4.24 0.34 -9.30
N CYS A 23 5.28 -0.46 -9.01
CA CYS A 23 6.35 -0.04 -8.13
C CYS A 23 7.38 0.82 -8.88
N ASN A 24 8.00 1.73 -8.14
CA ASN A 24 9.00 2.64 -8.65
C ASN A 24 10.03 2.95 -7.55
N ARG A 25 10.81 4.02 -7.71
CA ARG A 25 11.81 4.39 -6.69
C ARG A 25 11.15 4.87 -5.38
N LYS A 26 9.88 5.25 -5.35
CA LYS A 26 9.15 5.70 -4.14
C LYS A 26 8.41 4.56 -3.46
N LEU A 27 7.51 3.93 -4.20
CA LEU A 27 6.84 2.69 -3.80
C LEU A 27 7.73 1.52 -4.24
N ILE A 28 8.59 1.04 -3.34
CA ILE A 28 9.64 0.08 -3.67
C ILE A 28 9.22 -1.38 -3.50
N GLY A 29 8.08 -1.62 -2.86
CA GLY A 29 7.49 -2.94 -2.69
C GLY A 29 5.99 -2.83 -2.41
N ALA A 30 5.26 -3.85 -2.82
CA ALA A 30 3.82 -3.91 -2.64
C ALA A 30 3.36 -5.37 -2.61
N ARG A 31 2.65 -5.75 -1.56
CA ARG A 31 2.12 -7.09 -1.33
C ARG A 31 0.70 -7.02 -0.78
N TYR A 32 -0.04 -8.12 -0.90
CA TYR A 32 -1.35 -8.28 -0.29
C TYR A 32 -1.53 -9.69 0.27
N TYR A 33 -2.37 -9.79 1.29
CA TYR A 33 -2.62 -10.98 2.09
C TYR A 33 -4.13 -11.11 2.27
N MET A 34 -4.69 -12.27 1.92
CA MET A 34 -6.15 -12.49 1.90
C MET A 34 -6.51 -13.89 2.43
N SER A 35 -5.55 -14.65 2.94
CA SER A 35 -5.80 -16.03 3.38
C SER A 35 -6.77 -16.10 4.56
N GLY A 36 -6.64 -15.17 5.52
CA GLY A 36 -7.57 -15.05 6.63
C GLY A 36 -8.94 -14.56 6.17
N TYR A 37 -8.96 -13.56 5.28
CA TYR A 37 -10.20 -13.09 4.67
C TYR A 37 -10.95 -14.20 3.92
N GLU A 38 -10.28 -14.97 3.08
CA GLU A 38 -10.90 -16.06 2.30
C GLU A 38 -11.42 -17.19 3.20
N ALA A 39 -10.72 -17.47 4.31
CA ALA A 39 -11.14 -18.50 5.26
C ALA A 39 -12.43 -18.12 6.02
N GLU A 40 -12.57 -16.86 6.41
CA GLU A 40 -13.72 -16.38 7.19
C GLU A 40 -14.90 -15.95 6.32
N GLU A 41 -14.64 -15.32 5.16
CA GLU A 41 -15.67 -14.74 4.30
C GLU A 41 -16.04 -15.60 3.09
N GLY A 42 -15.19 -16.57 2.75
CA GLY A 42 -15.30 -17.40 1.55
C GLY A 42 -14.57 -16.81 0.34
N SER A 43 -13.90 -17.69 -0.42
CA SER A 43 -13.08 -17.34 -1.60
C SER A 43 -13.86 -16.76 -2.77
N ASP A 44 -15.19 -16.94 -2.80
CA ASP A 44 -16.03 -16.50 -3.92
C ASP A 44 -16.56 -15.06 -3.74
N LYS A 45 -16.32 -14.43 -2.59
CA LYS A 45 -16.73 -13.05 -2.38
C LYS A 45 -15.99 -12.11 -3.33
N LYS A 46 -16.79 -11.26 -3.99
CA LYS A 46 -16.27 -10.17 -4.82
C LYS A 46 -15.59 -9.13 -3.93
N VAL A 47 -14.33 -8.90 -4.19
CA VAL A 47 -13.55 -7.77 -3.67
C VAL A 47 -13.20 -6.84 -4.83
N SER A 48 -12.90 -5.57 -4.53
CA SER A 48 -12.63 -4.58 -5.57
C SER A 48 -11.36 -4.88 -6.38
N PHE A 49 -10.26 -5.24 -5.70
CA PHE A 49 -8.98 -5.59 -6.33
C PHE A 49 -8.25 -6.67 -5.53
N ARG A 50 -8.12 -7.87 -6.08
CA ARG A 50 -7.21 -8.95 -5.62
C ARG A 50 -5.76 -8.60 -5.98
N SER A 51 -5.27 -7.54 -5.35
CA SER A 51 -3.94 -6.98 -5.55
C SER A 51 -3.55 -6.03 -4.42
N PRO A 52 -2.30 -5.52 -4.40
CA PRO A 52 -1.90 -4.48 -3.45
C PRO A 52 -2.60 -3.12 -3.64
N ARG A 53 -3.44 -2.97 -4.69
CA ARG A 53 -4.18 -1.73 -4.95
C ARG A 53 -5.17 -1.46 -3.82
N ASP A 54 -5.11 -0.24 -3.29
CA ASP A 54 -6.06 0.26 -2.30
C ASP A 54 -7.43 0.55 -2.97
N SER A 55 -8.50 0.01 -2.39
CA SER A 55 -9.89 0.23 -2.78
C SER A 55 -10.69 1.08 -1.78
N SER A 56 -10.14 1.31 -0.58
CA SER A 56 -10.80 2.03 0.51
C SER A 56 -10.33 3.49 0.57
N GLY A 57 -9.03 3.72 0.37
CA GLY A 57 -8.37 5.02 0.50
C GLY A 57 -7.62 5.20 1.83
N HIS A 58 -7.95 4.42 2.87
CA HIS A 58 -7.29 4.50 4.18
C HIS A 58 -5.77 4.27 4.08
N GLY A 59 -5.34 3.26 3.31
CA GLY A 59 -3.92 2.95 3.09
C GLY A 59 -3.20 4.07 2.33
N SER A 60 -3.83 4.61 1.29
CA SER A 60 -3.28 5.72 0.50
C SER A 60 -3.14 7.01 1.34
N HIS A 61 -4.14 7.31 2.17
CA HIS A 61 -4.12 8.48 3.05
C HIS A 61 -3.03 8.37 4.13
N THR A 62 -2.91 7.22 4.79
CA THR A 62 -1.88 6.99 5.82
C THR A 62 -0.47 6.99 5.22
N ALA A 63 -0.25 6.28 4.11
CA ALA A 63 1.05 6.22 3.44
C ALA A 63 1.52 7.60 2.93
N SER A 64 0.61 8.41 2.40
CA SER A 64 0.92 9.76 1.95
C SER A 64 1.16 10.74 3.12
N THR A 65 0.48 10.57 4.25
CA THR A 65 0.73 11.35 5.47
C THR A 65 2.11 11.03 6.07
N ALA A 66 2.50 9.75 6.11
CA ALA A 66 3.80 9.36 6.64
C ALA A 66 4.95 9.75 5.70
N ALA A 67 4.82 9.43 4.41
CA ALA A 67 5.92 9.52 3.45
C ALA A 67 5.48 10.03 2.08
N GLY A 68 4.41 10.78 1.91
CA GLY A 68 4.05 11.38 0.61
C GLY A 68 5.15 12.24 0.01
N ARG A 69 5.34 12.19 -1.31
CA ARG A 69 6.20 13.15 -2.02
C ARG A 69 5.54 14.53 -2.01
N TYR A 70 6.34 15.55 -2.30
CA TYR A 70 5.83 16.89 -2.51
C TYR A 70 4.86 16.89 -3.69
N VAL A 71 3.65 17.38 -3.44
CA VAL A 71 2.62 17.63 -4.44
C VAL A 71 2.23 19.11 -4.33
N ALA A 72 2.33 19.82 -5.45
CA ALA A 72 1.87 21.21 -5.55
C ALA A 72 0.36 21.24 -5.79
N ASP A 73 -0.26 22.38 -5.45
CA ASP A 73 -1.65 22.71 -5.77
C ASP A 73 -2.70 21.68 -5.29
N MET A 74 -2.40 21.04 -4.15
CA MET A 74 -3.28 20.05 -3.55
C MET A 74 -4.34 20.76 -2.72
N ASN A 75 -5.60 20.33 -2.88
CA ASN A 75 -6.76 20.84 -2.16
C ASN A 75 -7.88 19.79 -2.17
N TYR A 76 -8.82 19.91 -1.24
CA TYR A 76 -10.08 19.17 -1.28
C TYR A 76 -11.22 20.14 -1.54
N LYS A 77 -11.66 20.22 -2.81
CA LYS A 77 -12.73 21.16 -3.22
C LYS A 77 -12.45 22.60 -2.78
N GLY A 78 -11.18 23.04 -2.85
CA GLY A 78 -10.72 24.36 -2.41
C GLY A 78 -10.28 24.44 -0.93
N LEU A 79 -10.63 23.46 -0.09
CA LEU A 79 -10.19 23.41 1.31
C LEU A 79 -8.73 22.94 1.42
N ALA A 80 -8.03 23.48 2.43
CA ALA A 80 -6.63 23.19 2.71
C ALA A 80 -5.69 23.33 1.49
N SER A 81 -5.95 24.36 0.68
CA SER A 81 -5.17 24.63 -0.53
C SER A 81 -3.70 24.90 -0.22
N GLY A 82 -2.80 24.18 -0.88
CA GLY A 82 -1.36 24.40 -0.73
C GLY A 82 -0.51 23.24 -1.21
N LYS A 83 0.64 23.06 -0.56
CA LYS A 83 1.59 21.98 -0.85
C LYS A 83 1.41 20.86 0.16
N ALA A 84 1.24 19.63 -0.31
CA ALA A 84 1.18 18.45 0.53
C ALA A 84 2.52 17.70 0.52
N ARG A 85 2.89 17.12 1.67
CA ARG A 85 4.00 16.18 1.82
C ARG A 85 3.76 15.28 3.02
N GLY A 86 4.42 14.13 3.04
CA GLY A 86 4.49 13.34 4.27
C GLY A 86 5.49 13.89 5.29
N GLY A 87 5.45 13.35 6.51
CA GLY A 87 6.44 13.62 7.56
C GLY A 87 7.88 13.39 7.07
N ALA A 88 8.11 12.30 6.33
CA ALA A 88 9.39 11.93 5.72
C ALA A 88 9.29 11.79 4.17
N PRO A 89 9.33 12.90 3.40
CA PRO A 89 9.07 12.87 1.96
C PRO A 89 10.09 12.06 1.16
N MET A 90 11.31 11.90 1.67
CA MET A 90 12.39 11.15 1.02
C MET A 90 12.44 9.67 1.43
N ALA A 91 11.64 9.25 2.43
CA ALA A 91 11.54 7.85 2.82
C ALA A 91 10.98 6.98 1.68
N ARG A 92 11.27 5.68 1.70
CA ARG A 92 10.66 4.72 0.76
C ARG A 92 9.38 4.16 1.37
N ILE A 93 8.47 3.70 0.52
CA ILE A 93 7.22 3.06 0.93
C ILE A 93 7.27 1.61 0.46
N ALA A 94 6.98 0.69 1.37
CA ALA A 94 6.61 -0.68 1.06
C ALA A 94 5.20 -0.92 1.63
N VAL A 95 4.27 -1.37 0.79
CA VAL A 95 2.87 -1.57 1.18
C VAL A 95 2.59 -3.05 1.40
N TYR A 96 1.88 -3.34 2.49
CA TYR A 96 1.41 -4.66 2.84
C TYR A 96 -0.10 -4.56 3.10
N LYS A 97 -0.91 -4.92 2.11
CA LYS A 97 -2.37 -4.83 2.20
C LYS A 97 -2.92 -6.07 2.90
N THR A 98 -3.47 -5.89 4.09
CA THR A 98 -4.05 -6.97 4.93
C THR A 98 -5.52 -6.73 5.27
N CYS A 99 -6.04 -5.56 4.90
CA CYS A 99 -7.40 -5.15 5.17
C CYS A 99 -8.22 -5.16 3.88
N TRP A 100 -9.44 -5.67 4.01
CA TRP A 100 -10.45 -5.83 2.98
C TRP A 100 -11.77 -5.20 3.45
N ASP A 101 -12.84 -5.38 2.69
CA ASP A 101 -14.10 -4.66 2.92
C ASP A 101 -14.73 -4.96 4.29
N SER A 102 -14.54 -6.18 4.82
CA SER A 102 -15.04 -6.62 6.15
C SER A 102 -14.07 -6.35 7.30
N GLY A 103 -12.83 -5.93 7.02
CA GLY A 103 -11.81 -5.70 8.04
C GLY A 103 -10.45 -6.32 7.72
N CYS A 104 -9.63 -6.48 8.75
CA CYS A 104 -8.29 -7.04 8.69
C CYS A 104 -8.25 -8.29 9.55
N TYR A 105 -7.57 -9.33 9.08
CA TYR A 105 -7.55 -10.64 9.74
C TYR A 105 -6.17 -10.91 10.33
N ASP A 106 -6.11 -11.43 11.56
CA ASP A 106 -4.86 -11.59 12.30
C ASP A 106 -3.83 -12.45 11.55
N VAL A 107 -4.29 -13.50 10.85
CA VAL A 107 -3.44 -14.35 10.01
C VAL A 107 -2.75 -13.55 8.90
N ASP A 108 -3.51 -12.67 8.23
CA ASP A 108 -2.99 -11.84 7.15
C ASP A 108 -2.07 -10.72 7.69
N LEU A 109 -2.37 -10.18 8.87
CA LEU A 109 -1.51 -9.22 9.57
C LEU A 109 -0.17 -9.83 9.97
N LEU A 110 -0.16 -11.01 10.58
CA LEU A 110 1.05 -11.70 10.98
C LEU A 110 1.91 -12.09 9.77
N ALA A 111 1.29 -12.60 8.70
CA ALA A 111 2.00 -12.91 7.46
C ALA A 111 2.64 -11.65 6.83
N ALA A 112 1.96 -10.50 6.89
CA ALA A 112 2.54 -9.24 6.46
C ALA A 112 3.72 -8.78 7.32
N PHE A 113 3.65 -8.94 8.65
CA PHE A 113 4.77 -8.61 9.54
C PHE A 113 5.99 -9.46 9.27
N ASP A 114 5.83 -10.79 9.13
CA ASP A 114 6.93 -11.70 8.82
C ASP A 114 7.69 -11.28 7.56
N ASP A 115 6.95 -10.87 6.52
CA ASP A 115 7.51 -10.40 5.27
C ASP A 115 8.05 -8.96 5.32
N ALA A 116 7.61 -8.15 6.28
CA ALA A 116 8.08 -6.79 6.46
C ALA A 116 9.40 -6.72 7.22
N ILE A 117 9.67 -7.69 8.09
CA ILE A 117 10.86 -7.75 8.94
C ILE A 117 12.07 -8.37 8.20
N ARG A 118 11.82 -9.23 7.21
CA ARG A 118 12.83 -10.06 6.53
C ARG A 118 13.72 -9.32 5.52
#